data_AF-A0A2V5M5Z8-F1
#
_entry.id   AF-A0A2V5M5Z8-F1
#
_cell.length_a   1.000
_cell.length_b   1.000
_cell.length_c   1.000
_cell.angle_alpha   90.00
_cell.angle_beta   90.00
_cell.angle_gamma   90.00
#
_symmetry.space_group_name_H-M   'P 1'
#
loop_
_entity.id
_entity.type
_entity.pdbx_description
1 polymer ?
#
loop_
_entity_poly.entity_id
_entity_poly.type
_entity_poly.pdbx_seq_one_letter_code
_entity_poly.pdbx_strand_id
1 'polypeptide(L)'
;MKLTTYSAIISIPLILLPLFFHAGTAAVFADEIGSGIEGTITVGPVHGGPSRIGVPEGQPLANVAFDVQNQGGTVASFTTDDEGHFHLALASGHY
;
A
#
# COMPACT_ATOMS: atom_id res chain seq x y z
N MET A 1 28.01 58.22 54.86
CA MET A 1 27.91 56.80 55.29
C MET A 1 28.09 55.92 54.06
N LYS A 2 28.72 54.75 54.23
CA LYS A 2 29.39 53.95 53.20
C LYS A 2 28.49 53.37 52.08
N LEU A 3 29.08 53.36 50.88
CA LEU A 3 28.99 52.45 49.73
C LEU A 3 28.12 51.18 49.86
N THR A 4 27.30 50.86 48.85
CA THR A 4 27.28 49.50 48.26
C THR A 4 26.73 49.50 46.83
N THR A 5 27.52 48.95 45.92
CA THR A 5 27.26 48.69 44.50
C THR A 5 26.37 47.45 44.32
N TYR A 6 25.36 47.52 43.45
CA TYR A 6 24.73 46.34 42.83
C TYR A 6 24.45 46.61 41.35
N SER A 7 25.34 46.12 40.49
CA SER A 7 25.17 46.10 39.04
C SER A 7 24.67 44.72 38.63
N ALA A 8 23.39 44.59 38.35
CA ALA A 8 22.82 43.51 37.54
C ALA A 8 21.38 43.88 37.16
N ILE A 9 21.12 44.05 35.87
CA ILE A 9 20.04 43.44 35.09
C ILE A 9 20.36 43.80 33.63
N ILE A 10 20.92 42.82 32.93
CA ILE A 10 21.05 42.83 31.48
C ILE A 10 19.61 42.78 30.94
N SER A 11 19.09 43.93 30.50
CA SER A 11 17.86 44.00 29.73
C SER A 11 18.12 43.32 28.39
N ILE A 12 17.56 42.13 28.20
CA ILE A 12 17.52 41.46 26.90
C ILE A 12 16.43 42.17 26.08
N PRO A 13 16.74 42.96 25.05
CA PRO A 13 15.71 43.48 24.18
C PRO A 13 15.12 42.32 23.38
N LEU A 14 13.80 42.17 23.54
CA LEU A 14 12.85 41.41 22.75
C LEU A 14 13.19 41.46 21.24
N ILE A 15 13.94 40.46 20.74
CA ILE A 15 14.16 40.26 19.31
C ILE A 15 12.90 39.57 18.75
N LEU A 16 12.03 40.37 18.15
CA LEU A 16 10.92 39.95 17.30
C LEU A 16 11.49 39.22 16.06
N LEU A 17 11.54 37.89 16.12
CA LEU A 17 11.85 36.99 14.99
C LEU A 17 10.52 36.59 14.30
N PRO A 18 10.44 36.50 12.96
CA PRO A 18 9.18 36.60 12.24
C PRO A 18 8.34 35.32 12.39
N LEU A 19 7.02 35.53 12.36
CA LEU A 19 5.99 34.50 12.18
C LEU A 19 6.43 33.50 11.11
N PHE A 20 6.82 32.30 11.52
CA PHE A 20 6.95 31.17 10.62
C PHE A 20 5.56 30.91 10.03
N PHE A 21 5.34 31.37 8.80
CA PHE A 21 4.30 30.85 7.93
C PHE A 21 4.55 29.34 7.81
N HIS A 22 3.88 28.55 8.63
CA HIS A 22 3.65 27.15 8.32
C HIS A 22 2.65 27.14 7.16
N ALA A 23 3.18 27.27 5.95
CA ALA A 23 2.49 26.71 4.80
C ALA A 23 2.42 25.22 5.07
N GLY A 24 1.31 24.78 5.65
CA GLY A 24 1.00 23.36 5.74
C GLY A 24 1.05 22.83 4.32
N THR A 25 2.08 22.04 4.00
CA THR A 25 1.97 21.06 2.94
C THR A 25 0.73 20.28 3.29
N ALA A 26 -0.39 20.57 2.61
CA ALA A 26 -1.43 19.59 2.48
C ALA A 26 -0.71 18.38 1.91
N ALA A 27 -0.57 17.33 2.72
CA ALA A 27 -0.23 16.04 2.20
C ALA A 27 -1.26 15.83 1.09
N VAL A 28 -0.80 15.89 -0.15
CA VAL A 28 -1.51 15.26 -1.23
C VAL A 28 -1.49 13.81 -0.82
N PHE A 29 -2.56 13.39 -0.14
CA PHE A 29 -3.03 12.02 -0.29
C PHE A 29 -3.40 11.97 -1.76
N ALA A 30 -2.38 11.77 -2.60
CA ALA A 30 -2.58 11.06 -3.82
C ALA A 30 -3.37 9.85 -3.35
N ASP A 31 -4.61 9.79 -3.81
CA ASP A 31 -5.27 8.53 -3.97
C ASP A 31 -4.21 7.66 -4.66
N GLU A 32 -3.52 6.82 -3.88
CA GLU A 32 -2.84 5.68 -4.44
C GLU A 32 -3.99 4.89 -5.03
N ILE A 33 -4.36 5.22 -6.26
CA ILE A 33 -4.98 4.28 -7.18
C ILE A 33 -3.90 3.21 -7.31
N GLY A 34 -3.88 2.31 -6.34
CA GLY A 34 -2.81 1.38 -6.13
C GLY A 34 -2.66 0.55 -7.40
N SER A 35 -1.42 0.42 -7.87
CA SER A 35 -1.08 -0.66 -8.78
C SER A 35 -1.57 -1.99 -8.18
N GLY A 36 -1.83 -2.98 -9.02
CA GLY A 36 -2.33 -4.27 -8.56
C GLY A 36 -2.44 -5.31 -9.67
N ILE A 37 -2.96 -6.47 -9.30
CA ILE A 37 -3.28 -7.56 -10.21
C ILE A 37 -4.75 -7.96 -10.03
N GLU A 38 -5.39 -8.31 -11.13
CA GLU A 38 -6.73 -8.86 -11.17
C GLU A 38 -6.83 -9.90 -12.27
N GLY A 39 -7.77 -10.83 -12.13
CA GLY A 39 -8.03 -11.83 -13.16
C GLY A 39 -8.91 -12.97 -12.70
N THR A 40 -8.98 -14.00 -13.53
CA THR A 40 -9.71 -15.24 -13.26
C THR A 40 -8.75 -16.42 -13.31
N ILE A 41 -8.78 -17.29 -12.30
CA ILE A 41 -8.04 -18.55 -12.30
C ILE A 41 -9.00 -19.68 -12.70
N THR A 42 -8.61 -20.48 -13.69
CA THR A 42 -9.37 -21.64 -14.16
C THR A 42 -8.53 -22.92 -14.04
N VAL A 43 -9.17 -24.05 -13.77
CA VAL A 43 -8.54 -25.37 -13.70
C VAL A 43 -9.08 -26.29 -14.80
N GLY A 44 -8.22 -27.14 -15.36
CA GLY A 44 -8.59 -28.17 -16.31
C GLY A 44 -7.51 -29.26 -16.44
N PRO A 45 -7.83 -30.42 -17.02
CA PRO A 45 -9.13 -30.77 -17.58
C PRO A 45 -10.17 -31.11 -16.49
N VAL A 46 -11.42 -30.66 -16.66
CA VAL A 46 -12.52 -30.97 -15.73
C VAL A 46 -13.32 -32.21 -16.12
N HIS A 47 -12.99 -32.81 -17.27
CA HIS A 47 -13.55 -34.06 -17.73
C HIS A 47 -12.47 -34.93 -18.39
N GLY A 48 -12.63 -36.24 -18.34
CA GLY A 48 -11.71 -37.17 -18.99
C GLY A 48 -11.98 -37.37 -20.48
N GLY A 49 -10.99 -37.89 -21.19
CA GLY A 49 -11.08 -38.23 -22.62
C GLY A 49 -10.68 -37.08 -23.56
N PRO A 50 -10.91 -37.24 -24.88
CA PRO A 50 -10.58 -36.21 -25.87
C PRO A 50 -11.48 -34.98 -25.70
N SER A 51 -10.93 -33.82 -26.06
CA SER A 51 -11.68 -32.57 -26.08
C SER A 51 -12.85 -32.60 -27.05
N ARG A 52 -13.97 -32.00 -26.67
CA ARG A 52 -15.23 -32.02 -27.44
C ARG A 52 -15.67 -30.61 -27.77
N ILE A 53 -16.03 -30.37 -29.04
CA ILE A 53 -16.57 -29.07 -29.46
C ILE A 53 -17.82 -28.74 -28.63
N GLY A 54 -17.82 -27.54 -28.02
CA GLY A 54 -18.92 -27.06 -27.19
C GLY A 54 -18.93 -27.56 -25.74
N VAL A 55 -17.95 -28.38 -25.35
CA VAL A 55 -17.75 -28.78 -23.94
C VAL A 55 -16.57 -27.99 -23.37
N PRO A 56 -16.76 -27.26 -22.25
CA PRO A 56 -15.65 -26.57 -21.60
C PRO A 56 -14.62 -27.56 -21.04
N GLU A 57 -13.36 -27.42 -21.45
CA GLU A 57 -12.25 -28.22 -20.92
C GLU A 57 -11.81 -27.78 -19.52
N GLY A 58 -12.16 -26.55 -19.12
CA GLY A 58 -11.82 -25.99 -17.82
C GLY A 58 -13.01 -25.29 -17.17
N GLN A 59 -12.88 -25.05 -15.86
CA GLN A 59 -13.86 -24.30 -15.06
C GLN A 59 -13.13 -23.32 -14.13
N PRO A 60 -13.79 -22.25 -13.67
CA PRO A 60 -13.22 -21.37 -12.65
C PRO A 60 -12.83 -22.13 -11.39
N LEU A 61 -11.69 -21.77 -10.80
CA LEU A 61 -11.19 -22.39 -9.59
C LEU A 61 -11.65 -21.60 -8.38
N ALA A 62 -12.77 -22.01 -7.81
CA ALA A 62 -13.39 -21.32 -6.69
C ALA A 62 -12.73 -21.64 -5.34
N ASN A 63 -12.66 -20.63 -4.45
CA ASN A 63 -12.31 -20.78 -3.04
C ASN A 63 -10.93 -21.42 -2.78
N VAL A 64 -9.92 -21.09 -3.60
CA VAL A 64 -8.55 -21.57 -3.45
C VAL A 64 -7.60 -20.42 -3.10
N ALA A 65 -6.75 -20.65 -2.09
CA ALA A 65 -5.74 -19.71 -1.67
C ALA A 65 -4.48 -19.77 -2.55
N PHE A 66 -3.97 -18.60 -2.90
CA PHE A 66 -2.75 -18.40 -3.65
C PHE A 66 -1.82 -17.44 -2.91
N ASP A 67 -0.53 -17.77 -2.93
CA ASP A 67 0.53 -16.88 -2.46
C ASP A 67 1.14 -16.12 -3.63
N VAL A 68 1.28 -14.81 -3.45
CA VAL A 68 2.10 -13.95 -4.30
C VAL A 68 3.47 -13.87 -3.65
N GLN A 69 4.50 -14.29 -4.37
CA GLN A 69 5.86 -14.32 -3.88
C GLN A 69 6.69 -13.24 -4.56
N ASN A 70 7.91 -13.02 -4.10
CA ASN A 70 8.98 -12.38 -4.87
C ASN A 70 10.30 -13.03 -4.44
N GLN A 71 11.45 -12.45 -4.81
CA GLN A 71 12.77 -12.99 -4.43
C GLN A 71 12.99 -13.13 -2.91
N GLY A 72 12.25 -12.38 -2.09
CA GLY A 72 12.30 -12.41 -0.63
C GLY A 72 11.27 -13.34 0.02
N GLY A 73 10.40 -14.00 -0.75
CA GLY A 73 9.35 -14.89 -0.27
C GLY A 73 7.94 -14.33 -0.46
N THR A 74 6.96 -14.86 0.28
CA THR A 74 5.55 -14.46 0.21
C THR A 74 5.37 -13.01 0.65
N VAL A 75 4.75 -12.20 -0.21
CA VAL A 75 4.46 -10.78 0.04
C VAL A 75 2.99 -10.49 0.22
N ALA A 76 2.12 -11.36 -0.29
CA ALA A 76 0.68 -11.28 -0.13
C ALA A 76 0.06 -12.66 -0.41
N SER A 77 -1.18 -12.83 0.02
CA SER A 77 -1.99 -13.99 -0.34
C SER A 77 -3.40 -13.52 -0.66
N PHE A 78 -4.06 -14.22 -1.58
CA PHE A 78 -5.47 -14.00 -1.90
C PHE A 78 -6.20 -15.33 -2.03
N THR A 79 -7.52 -15.30 -1.96
CA THR A 79 -8.38 -16.45 -2.23
C THR A 79 -9.30 -16.09 -3.38
N THR A 80 -9.44 -17.00 -4.34
CA THR A 80 -10.37 -16.81 -5.45
C THR A 80 -11.82 -16.86 -4.96
N ASP A 81 -12.69 -16.04 -5.54
CA ASP A 81 -14.12 -16.10 -5.26
C ASP A 81 -14.81 -17.30 -5.93
N ASP A 82 -16.14 -17.38 -5.84
CA ASP A 82 -16.94 -18.46 -6.42
C ASP A 82 -16.85 -18.55 -7.95
N GLU A 83 -16.42 -17.48 -8.61
CA GLU A 83 -16.22 -17.39 -10.05
C GLU A 83 -14.74 -17.45 -10.43
N GLY A 84 -13.86 -17.80 -9.50
CA GLY A 84 -12.42 -17.88 -9.71
C GLY A 84 -11.72 -16.53 -9.81
N HIS A 85 -12.41 -15.42 -9.52
CA HIS A 85 -11.85 -14.08 -9.62
C HIS A 85 -10.96 -13.76 -8.43
N PHE A 86 -9.99 -12.90 -8.69
CA PHE A 86 -9.20 -12.24 -7.67
C PHE A 86 -8.91 -10.80 -8.07
N HIS A 87 -8.72 -9.97 -7.05
CA HIS A 87 -8.23 -8.61 -7.19
C HIS A 87 -7.36 -8.29 -5.98
N LEU A 88 -6.14 -7.83 -6.21
CA LEU A 88 -5.15 -7.58 -5.17
C LEU A 88 -4.32 -6.35 -5.51
N ALA A 89 -4.34 -5.36 -4.61
CA ALA A 89 -3.45 -4.20 -4.69
C ALA A 89 -2.01 -4.64 -4.38
N LEU A 90 -1.08 -4.30 -5.27
CA LEU A 90 0.34 -4.63 -5.19
C LEU A 90 1.16 -3.49 -5.81
N ALA A 91 2.25 -3.11 -5.15
CA ALA A 91 3.23 -2.22 -5.76
C ALA A 91 3.68 -2.77 -7.13
N SER A 92 4.09 -1.91 -8.06
CA SER A 92 4.67 -2.38 -9.31
C SER A 92 5.98 -3.12 -9.04
N GLY A 93 6.13 -4.32 -9.59
CA GLY A 93 7.30 -5.15 -9.32
C GLY A 93 7.20 -6.54 -9.93
N HIS A 94 8.21 -7.36 -9.65
CA HIS A 94 8.23 -8.77 -10.00
C HIS A 94 7.79 -9.60 -8.81
N TYR A 95 6.85 -10.50 -9.10
CA TYR A 95 6.24 -11.40 -8.14
C TYR A 95 6.20 -12.82 -8.70
#